data_AF-A0A5Q4FZM0-F1
#
_entry.id   AF-A0A5Q4FZM0-F1
#
_cell.length_a   1.000
_cell.length_b   1.000
_cell.length_c   1.000
_cell.angle_alpha   90.00
_cell.angle_beta   90.00
_cell.angle_gamma   90.00
#
_symmetry.space_group_name_H-M   'P 1'
#
loop_
_entity.id
_entity.type
_entity.pdbx_description
1 polymer ?
#
loop_
_entity_poly.entity_id
_entity_poly.type
_entity_poly.pdbx_seq_one_letter_code
_entity_poly.pdbx_strand_id
1 'polypeptide(L)'
;MLQLVRSNRGVSVLALGIFLALSLSLVGALAQGGPATVGVDESDVYGAYLVDGGGMSLYLFLDDSPGESACYDACASAWPPLLTEGDVIAAEGVDASLLGTTERTDGTVQVTYGGWPLYTFVRDDAAGDVVGQGVNDVWYLVDPSGEGIGIAASEDEGATFAAFMDLGARVYSRHCAVCHGDEGNQALASHTAILDGYRRLNDASRTVRAIVNGRGYMPAAGADLTDEEVAAVATFVRNSWSNDHGLVSLEEVEAVR
;
A
#
# COMPACT_ATOMS: atom_id res chain seq x y z
N MET A 1 -27.74 -21.49 -81.68
CA MET A 1 -28.35 -21.42 -80.32
C MET A 1 -28.44 -19.93 -79.99
N LEU A 2 -29.46 -19.19 -80.44
CA LEU A 2 -30.76 -18.98 -79.76
C LEU A 2 -30.50 -18.77 -78.23
N GLN A 3 -30.72 -17.62 -77.58
CA GLN A 3 -31.87 -16.71 -77.64
C GLN A 3 -31.62 -15.37 -76.90
N LEU A 4 -32.21 -14.29 -77.44
CA LEU A 4 -33.06 -13.26 -76.82
C LEU A 4 -32.58 -12.38 -75.63
N VAL A 5 -32.50 -11.05 -75.79
CA VAL A 5 -33.53 -10.01 -75.47
C VAL A 5 -33.66 -9.77 -73.94
N ARG A 6 -33.42 -8.58 -73.37
CA ARG A 6 -34.30 -7.39 -73.45
C ARG A 6 -33.64 -6.15 -72.85
N SER A 7 -33.83 -5.02 -73.53
CA SER A 7 -33.60 -3.64 -73.10
C SER A 7 -34.93 -3.00 -72.69
N ASN A 8 -34.94 -2.19 -71.61
CA ASN A 8 -35.75 -0.97 -71.35
C ASN A 8 -35.73 -0.67 -69.83
N ARG A 9 -35.28 0.49 -69.34
CA ARG A 9 -35.76 1.90 -69.45
C ARG A 9 -36.69 2.31 -68.31
N GLY A 10 -36.31 3.42 -67.65
CA GLY A 10 -37.19 4.36 -66.91
C GLY A 10 -37.37 3.98 -65.44
N VAL A 11 -37.50 4.89 -64.48
CA VAL A 11 -37.84 6.32 -64.49
C VAL A 11 -37.32 6.95 -63.17
N SER A 12 -36.78 8.16 -63.25
CA SER A 12 -36.43 9.03 -62.11
C SER A 12 -37.66 9.48 -61.32
N VAL A 13 -37.57 9.56 -60.00
CA VAL A 13 -38.35 10.51 -59.19
C VAL A 13 -37.43 11.16 -58.17
N LEU A 14 -37.19 12.46 -58.36
CA LEU A 14 -36.68 13.37 -57.33
C LEU A 14 -37.70 13.44 -56.18
N ALA A 15 -37.25 13.28 -54.95
CA ALA A 15 -37.94 13.81 -53.77
C ALA A 15 -36.96 14.72 -53.02
N LEU A 16 -37.15 16.02 -53.22
CA LEU A 16 -36.56 17.10 -52.44
C LEU A 16 -37.24 17.09 -51.06
N GLY A 17 -36.49 16.76 -50.00
CA GLY A 17 -36.96 16.80 -48.62
C GLY A 17 -35.95 17.55 -47.76
N ILE A 18 -36.06 18.88 -47.74
CA ILE A 18 -35.36 19.76 -46.82
C ILE A 18 -35.98 19.56 -45.43
N PHE A 19 -35.25 18.94 -44.50
CA PHE A 19 -35.53 19.08 -43.06
C PHE A 19 -34.46 19.96 -42.43
N LEU A 20 -34.92 21.15 -42.07
CA LEU A 20 -34.19 22.21 -41.41
C LEU A 20 -34.04 21.88 -39.91
N ALA A 21 -32.81 22.00 -39.41
CA ALA A 21 -32.39 22.24 -38.03
C ALA A 21 -32.89 21.28 -36.94
N LEU A 22 -31.99 20.44 -36.43
CA LEU A 22 -32.03 19.99 -35.03
C LEU A 22 -30.63 20.08 -34.41
N SER A 23 -30.48 21.14 -33.61
CA SER A 23 -29.50 21.39 -32.55
C SER A 23 -28.29 20.45 -32.44
N LEU A 24 -27.12 21.01 -32.79
CA LEU A 24 -25.84 20.57 -32.25
C LEU A 24 -25.83 20.91 -30.75
N SER A 25 -26.36 20.02 -29.92
CA SER A 25 -26.18 20.12 -28.47
C SER A 25 -24.71 19.82 -28.18
N LEU A 26 -23.91 20.88 -28.09
CA LEU A 26 -22.61 20.83 -27.45
C LEU A 26 -22.87 20.65 -25.94
N VAL A 27 -23.27 19.44 -25.54
CA VAL A 27 -23.21 19.06 -24.14
C VAL A 27 -21.74 18.81 -23.88
N GLY A 28 -21.01 19.85 -23.47
CA GLY A 28 -19.73 19.64 -22.81
C GLY A 28 -20.02 18.74 -21.62
N ALA A 29 -19.52 17.51 -21.67
CA ALA A 29 -19.49 16.65 -20.50
C ALA A 29 -18.63 17.37 -19.48
N LEU A 30 -19.26 17.94 -18.47
CA LEU A 30 -18.58 18.28 -17.23
C LEU A 30 -18.10 16.94 -16.68
N ALA A 31 -16.80 16.67 -16.73
CA ALA A 31 -16.18 15.71 -15.85
C ALA A 31 -16.43 16.25 -14.44
N GLN A 32 -17.51 15.82 -13.81
CA GLN A 32 -17.81 16.18 -12.44
C GLN A 32 -16.93 15.32 -11.57
N GLY A 33 -15.84 15.90 -11.05
CA GLY A 33 -15.07 15.32 -9.98
C GLY A 33 -16.01 15.07 -8.81
N GLY A 34 -16.14 13.81 -8.45
CA GLY A 34 -16.96 13.37 -7.32
C GLY A 34 -16.10 12.60 -6.34
N PRO A 35 -16.70 12.13 -5.24
CA PRO A 35 -16.00 11.25 -4.32
C PRO A 35 -15.55 9.99 -5.07
N ALA A 36 -14.28 9.64 -4.95
CA ALA A 36 -13.78 8.37 -5.46
C ALA A 36 -14.40 7.22 -4.65
N THR A 37 -14.55 6.06 -5.30
CA THR A 37 -14.95 4.81 -4.65
C THR A 37 -13.83 3.81 -4.82
N VAL A 38 -13.51 3.09 -3.74
CA VAL A 38 -12.61 1.94 -3.75
C VAL A 38 -13.44 0.70 -3.43
N GLY A 39 -13.29 -0.35 -4.22
CA GLY A 39 -13.93 -1.65 -4.03
C GLY A 39 -12.93 -2.80 -4.11
N VAL A 40 -13.45 -4.03 -4.05
CA VAL A 40 -12.68 -5.26 -4.19
C VAL A 40 -13.24 -6.07 -5.35
N ASP A 41 -12.36 -6.61 -6.18
CA ASP A 41 -12.66 -7.64 -7.17
C ASP A 41 -11.74 -8.86 -6.93
N GLU A 42 -12.00 -9.98 -7.60
CA GLU A 42 -11.27 -11.24 -7.40
C GLU A 42 -10.80 -11.83 -8.73
N SER A 43 -9.58 -12.36 -8.74
CA SER A 43 -9.03 -13.11 -9.88
C SER A 43 -8.56 -14.50 -9.46
N ASP A 44 -8.67 -15.47 -10.37
CA ASP A 44 -8.18 -16.83 -10.14
C ASP A 44 -6.65 -16.91 -9.94
N VAL A 45 -5.91 -15.88 -10.39
CA VAL A 45 -4.44 -15.86 -10.40
C VAL A 45 -3.87 -15.07 -9.23
N TYR A 46 -4.45 -13.91 -8.92
CA TYR A 46 -3.93 -12.97 -7.93
C TYR A 46 -4.77 -12.89 -6.66
N GLY A 47 -5.91 -13.58 -6.59
CA GLY A 47 -6.84 -13.47 -5.48
C GLY A 47 -7.58 -12.15 -5.49
N ALA A 48 -7.96 -11.66 -4.31
CA ALA A 48 -8.68 -10.41 -4.15
C ALA A 48 -7.77 -9.19 -4.31
N TYR A 49 -8.23 -8.16 -5.03
CA TYR A 49 -7.50 -6.92 -5.28
C TYR A 49 -8.44 -5.71 -5.32
N LEU A 50 -7.88 -4.52 -5.12
CA LEU A 50 -8.64 -3.27 -5.10
C LEU A 50 -8.98 -2.79 -6.51
N VAL A 51 -10.17 -2.21 -6.65
CA VAL A 51 -10.67 -1.58 -7.88
C VAL A 51 -11.28 -0.22 -7.60
N ASP A 52 -11.37 0.65 -8.61
CA ASP A 52 -12.09 1.91 -8.51
C ASP A 52 -13.62 1.72 -8.66
N GLY A 53 -14.39 2.81 -8.59
CA GLY A 53 -15.84 2.79 -8.77
C GLY A 53 -16.32 2.32 -10.16
N GLY A 54 -15.43 2.26 -11.15
CA GLY A 54 -15.67 1.70 -12.48
C GLY A 54 -15.26 0.23 -12.63
N GLY A 55 -14.65 -0.37 -11.59
CA GLY A 55 -14.09 -1.73 -11.63
C GLY A 55 -12.69 -1.82 -12.23
N MET A 56 -12.01 -0.68 -12.45
CA MET A 56 -10.63 -0.68 -12.95
C MET A 56 -9.68 -1.05 -11.81
N SER A 57 -8.71 -1.91 -12.10
CA SER A 57 -7.69 -2.37 -11.13
C SER A 57 -6.87 -1.21 -10.56
N LEU A 58 -6.64 -1.26 -9.26
CA LEU A 58 -5.84 -0.27 -8.54
C LEU A 58 -4.46 -0.82 -8.18
N TYR A 59 -3.46 0.00 -8.43
CA TYR A 59 -2.05 -0.34 -8.25
C TYR A 59 -1.37 0.62 -7.28
N LEU A 60 -0.34 0.11 -6.61
CA LEU A 60 0.67 0.90 -5.92
C LEU A 60 1.97 0.96 -6.75
N PHE A 61 2.78 1.96 -6.46
CA PHE A 61 4.08 2.19 -7.09
C PHE A 61 5.20 2.10 -6.05
N LEU A 62 6.20 1.26 -6.28
CA LEU A 62 7.29 1.04 -5.31
C LEU A 62 8.23 2.23 -5.12
N ASP A 63 8.30 3.17 -6.07
CA ASP A 63 9.10 4.39 -5.89
C ASP A 63 8.35 5.48 -5.11
N ASP A 64 7.07 5.27 -4.77
CA ASP A 64 6.32 6.17 -3.88
C ASP A 64 6.75 5.98 -2.41
N SER A 65 6.44 6.97 -1.58
CA SER A 65 6.51 6.86 -0.12
C SER A 65 5.09 6.94 0.47
N PRO A 66 4.86 6.47 1.72
CA PRO A 66 3.54 6.59 2.33
C PRO A 66 3.04 8.03 2.33
N GLY A 67 1.91 8.28 1.66
CA GLY A 67 1.31 9.60 1.50
C GLY A 67 2.05 10.53 0.52
N GLU A 68 3.04 10.09 -0.23
CA GLU A 68 3.77 10.93 -1.20
C GLU A 68 4.03 10.17 -2.51
N SER A 69 3.61 10.79 -3.62
CA SER A 69 3.79 10.22 -4.96
C SER A 69 5.11 10.70 -5.57
N ALA A 70 5.86 9.81 -6.20
CA ALA A 70 6.95 10.11 -7.13
C ALA A 70 6.46 10.15 -8.60
N CYS A 71 5.26 9.62 -8.87
CA CYS A 71 4.70 9.50 -10.21
C CYS A 71 4.03 10.78 -10.70
N TYR A 72 4.73 11.57 -11.51
CA TYR A 72 4.23 12.79 -12.16
C TYR A 72 4.49 12.79 -13.68
N ASP A 73 3.94 13.78 -14.37
CA ASP A 73 4.14 14.02 -15.81
C ASP A 73 3.84 12.78 -16.68
N ALA A 74 4.85 12.28 -17.40
CA ALA A 74 4.72 11.11 -18.26
C ALA A 74 4.37 9.84 -17.46
N CYS A 75 4.80 9.75 -16.20
CA CYS A 75 4.40 8.65 -15.33
C CYS A 75 2.90 8.71 -15.08
N ALA A 76 2.38 9.85 -14.60
CA ALA A 76 0.95 10.03 -14.34
C ALA A 76 0.08 9.96 -15.60
N SER A 77 0.67 10.16 -16.78
CA SER A 77 -0.02 9.94 -18.07
C SER A 77 -0.20 8.46 -18.41
N ALA A 78 0.72 7.60 -17.96
CA ALA A 78 0.64 6.14 -18.14
C ALA A 78 -0.05 5.44 -16.95
N TRP A 79 0.06 6.02 -15.77
CA TRP A 79 -0.49 5.53 -14.51
C TRP A 79 -1.31 6.64 -13.86
N PRO A 80 -2.55 6.87 -14.31
CA PRO A 80 -3.35 7.97 -13.80
C PRO A 80 -3.66 7.80 -12.32
N PRO A 81 -3.41 8.81 -11.47
CA PRO A 81 -3.74 8.75 -10.06
C PRO A 81 -5.25 8.65 -9.87
N LEU A 82 -5.70 7.86 -8.90
CA LEU A 82 -7.10 7.85 -8.49
C LEU A 82 -7.39 9.14 -7.71
N LEU A 83 -7.95 10.13 -8.39
CA LEU A 83 -8.29 11.43 -7.79
C LEU A 83 -9.67 11.39 -7.14
N THR A 84 -9.85 12.16 -6.06
CA THR A 84 -11.12 12.30 -5.36
C THR A 84 -11.46 13.76 -5.11
N GLU A 85 -12.74 14.10 -5.23
CA GLU A 85 -13.30 15.34 -4.70
C GLU A 85 -14.23 14.99 -3.52
N GLY A 86 -13.78 15.29 -2.30
CA GLY A 86 -14.49 14.94 -1.07
C GLY A 86 -14.09 13.57 -0.50
N ASP A 87 -14.93 13.05 0.40
CA ASP A 87 -14.65 11.81 1.15
C ASP A 87 -14.62 10.59 0.23
N VAL A 88 -13.63 9.71 0.43
CA VAL A 88 -13.52 8.45 -0.32
C VAL A 88 -14.55 7.45 0.18
N ILE A 89 -15.23 6.78 -0.74
CA ILE A 89 -16.27 5.79 -0.44
C ILE A 89 -15.64 4.39 -0.42
N ALA A 90 -15.71 3.72 0.71
CA ALA A 90 -15.40 2.28 0.81
C ALA A 90 -16.61 1.46 0.34
N ALA A 91 -16.45 0.64 -0.71
CA ALA A 91 -17.42 -0.38 -1.07
C ALA A 91 -17.26 -1.63 -0.18
N GLU A 92 -18.10 -2.65 -0.40
CA GLU A 92 -18.02 -3.91 0.33
C GLU A 92 -16.65 -4.58 0.16
N GLY A 93 -16.11 -5.14 1.25
CA GLY A 93 -14.79 -5.80 1.27
C GLY A 93 -13.61 -4.86 1.54
N VAL A 94 -13.81 -3.55 1.48
CA VAL A 94 -12.75 -2.57 1.76
C VAL A 94 -12.73 -2.19 3.24
N ASP A 95 -11.56 -2.31 3.88
CA ASP A 95 -11.35 -1.74 5.22
C ASP A 95 -11.26 -0.22 5.12
N ALA A 96 -12.31 0.47 5.57
CA ALA A 96 -12.38 1.93 5.55
C ALA A 96 -11.33 2.61 6.44
N SER A 97 -10.72 1.91 7.40
CA SER A 97 -9.65 2.46 8.25
C SER A 97 -8.32 2.59 7.53
N LEU A 98 -8.13 1.87 6.42
CA LEU A 98 -6.96 1.96 5.56
C LEU A 98 -7.08 3.05 4.49
N LEU A 99 -8.29 3.57 4.25
CA LEU A 99 -8.50 4.66 3.29
C LEU A 99 -7.93 5.97 3.82
N GLY A 100 -7.23 6.68 2.94
CA GLY A 100 -6.78 8.04 3.17
C GLY A 100 -6.75 8.84 1.88
N THR A 101 -6.20 10.04 1.99
CA THR A 101 -5.90 10.89 0.84
C THR A 101 -4.54 11.57 1.03
N THR A 102 -3.95 11.98 -0.08
CA THR A 102 -2.78 12.86 -0.09
C THR A 102 -2.96 13.99 -1.09
N GLU A 103 -2.45 15.17 -0.73
CA GLU A 103 -2.38 16.32 -1.62
C GLU A 103 -1.14 16.19 -2.51
N ARG A 104 -1.35 16.16 -3.82
CA ARG A 104 -0.28 16.10 -4.82
C ARG A 104 0.32 17.48 -5.04
N THR A 105 1.54 17.53 -5.58
CA THR A 105 2.26 18.80 -5.87
C THR A 105 1.57 19.70 -6.90
N ASP A 106 0.68 19.14 -7.72
CA ASP A 106 -0.17 19.85 -8.68
C ASP A 106 -1.48 20.39 -8.07
N GLY A 107 -1.70 20.18 -6.76
CA GLY A 107 -2.88 20.61 -6.01
C GLY A 107 -4.08 19.67 -6.13
N THR A 108 -3.96 18.55 -6.84
CA THR A 108 -5.00 17.52 -6.87
C THR A 108 -4.95 16.64 -5.62
N VAL A 109 -6.07 16.02 -5.25
CA VAL A 109 -6.16 15.11 -4.10
C VAL A 109 -6.28 13.67 -4.60
N GLN A 110 -5.32 12.85 -4.23
CA GLN A 110 -5.26 11.44 -4.61
C GLN A 110 -5.68 10.55 -3.44
N VAL A 111 -6.37 9.46 -3.75
CA VAL A 111 -6.73 8.42 -2.80
C VAL A 111 -5.50 7.61 -2.41
N THR A 112 -5.38 7.32 -1.11
CA THR A 112 -4.42 6.35 -0.59
C THR A 112 -5.13 5.16 0.06
N TYR A 113 -4.47 4.00 0.07
CA TYR A 113 -4.91 2.82 0.83
C TYR A 113 -3.72 2.19 1.54
N GLY A 114 -3.83 1.96 2.86
CA GLY A 114 -2.70 1.51 3.66
C GLY A 114 -1.53 2.51 3.65
N GLY A 115 -1.80 3.77 3.32
CA GLY A 115 -0.78 4.81 3.12
C GLY A 115 -0.22 4.92 1.69
N TRP A 116 -0.48 3.97 0.80
CA TRP A 116 0.03 3.98 -0.58
C TRP A 116 -0.85 4.81 -1.52
N PRO A 117 -0.31 5.73 -2.33
CA PRO A 117 -1.05 6.40 -3.40
C PRO A 117 -1.55 5.38 -4.43
N LEU A 118 -2.83 5.48 -4.82
CA LEU A 118 -3.46 4.54 -5.74
C LEU A 118 -3.51 5.06 -7.18
N TYR A 119 -3.28 4.17 -8.13
CA TYR A 119 -3.29 4.47 -9.57
C TYR A 119 -4.11 3.46 -10.35
N THR A 120 -4.63 3.90 -11.49
CA THR A 120 -5.09 3.02 -12.57
C THR A 120 -4.00 2.89 -13.62
N PHE A 121 -4.16 1.97 -14.58
CA PHE A 121 -3.20 1.82 -15.67
C PHE A 121 -3.87 2.04 -17.03
N VAL A 122 -3.28 2.88 -17.90
CA VAL A 122 -3.90 3.21 -19.20
C VAL A 122 -3.97 2.04 -20.19
N ARG A 123 -3.35 0.89 -19.90
CA ARG A 123 -3.46 -0.31 -20.73
C ARG A 123 -4.42 -1.36 -20.18
N ASP A 124 -5.05 -1.08 -19.04
CA ASP A 124 -6.23 -1.82 -18.62
C ASP A 124 -7.42 -1.19 -19.35
N ASP A 125 -7.94 -1.88 -20.36
CA ASP A 125 -8.97 -1.37 -21.26
C ASP A 125 -10.39 -1.55 -20.69
N ALA A 126 -10.56 -2.51 -19.77
CA ALA A 126 -11.83 -2.85 -19.14
C ALA A 126 -11.68 -3.26 -17.66
N ALA A 127 -12.79 -3.22 -16.94
CA ALA A 127 -12.87 -3.76 -15.58
C ALA A 127 -12.43 -5.23 -15.55
N GLY A 128 -11.61 -5.59 -14.55
CA GLY A 128 -10.98 -6.90 -14.43
C GLY A 128 -9.65 -7.07 -15.19
N ASP A 129 -9.25 -6.11 -16.03
CA ASP A 129 -7.90 -6.13 -16.61
C ASP A 129 -6.85 -5.84 -15.54
N VAL A 130 -5.80 -6.65 -15.52
CA VAL A 130 -4.70 -6.60 -14.54
C VAL A 130 -3.33 -6.51 -15.23
N VAL A 131 -3.28 -5.84 -16.40
CA VAL A 131 -2.08 -5.81 -17.28
C VAL A 131 -0.96 -4.98 -16.66
N GLY A 132 -1.27 -4.12 -15.69
CA GLY A 132 -0.30 -3.35 -14.92
C GLY A 132 0.50 -4.17 -13.90
N GLN A 133 0.05 -5.39 -13.58
CA GLN A 133 0.68 -6.21 -12.55
C GLN A 133 2.13 -6.56 -12.93
N GLY A 134 3.07 -6.19 -12.07
CA GLY A 134 4.50 -6.47 -12.22
C GLY A 134 5.19 -5.64 -13.31
N VAL A 135 4.57 -4.57 -13.83
CA VAL A 135 5.22 -3.75 -14.86
C VAL A 135 6.52 -3.14 -14.30
N ASN A 136 7.63 -3.44 -14.98
CA ASN A 136 8.99 -3.03 -14.59
C ASN A 136 9.38 -3.43 -13.15
N ASP A 137 8.72 -4.44 -12.57
CA ASP A 137 8.93 -4.90 -11.19
C ASP A 137 8.67 -3.81 -10.12
N VAL A 138 7.95 -2.74 -10.45
CA VAL A 138 7.66 -1.60 -9.55
C VAL A 138 6.18 -1.24 -9.44
N TRP A 139 5.30 -1.88 -10.21
CA TRP A 139 3.85 -1.65 -10.19
C TRP A 139 3.11 -2.91 -9.80
N TYR A 140 2.28 -2.85 -8.75
CA TYR A 140 1.61 -4.03 -8.20
C TYR A 140 0.17 -3.72 -7.83
N LEU A 141 -0.73 -4.66 -8.11
CA LEU A 141 -2.10 -4.67 -7.61
C LEU A 141 -2.10 -4.56 -6.10
N VAL A 142 -3.02 -3.80 -5.54
CA VAL A 142 -3.18 -3.68 -4.09
C VAL A 142 -4.22 -4.70 -3.61
N ASP A 143 -3.93 -5.46 -2.57
CA ASP A 143 -4.89 -6.36 -1.94
C ASP A 143 -5.77 -5.65 -0.88
N PRO A 144 -6.84 -6.29 -0.37
CA PRO A 144 -7.68 -5.67 0.66
C PRO A 144 -7.00 -5.40 2.01
N SER A 145 -5.81 -5.95 2.28
CA SER A 145 -4.98 -5.58 3.44
C SER A 145 -4.11 -4.36 3.19
N GLY A 146 -4.04 -3.86 1.96
CA GLY A 146 -3.25 -2.71 1.55
C GLY A 146 -1.81 -3.02 1.19
N GLU A 147 -1.51 -4.29 0.92
CA GLU A 147 -0.20 -4.75 0.44
C GLU A 147 -0.23 -4.95 -1.08
N GLY A 148 0.93 -4.91 -1.73
CA GLY A 148 1.00 -5.19 -3.17
C GLY A 148 1.12 -6.69 -3.42
N ILE A 149 0.24 -7.23 -4.26
CA ILE A 149 0.17 -8.66 -4.57
C ILE A 149 1.40 -9.07 -5.36
N GLY A 150 2.10 -10.12 -4.93
CA GLY A 150 3.26 -10.63 -5.65
C GLY A 150 4.50 -9.73 -5.56
N ILE A 151 4.41 -8.62 -4.83
CA ILE A 151 5.56 -8.20 -4.03
C ILE A 151 5.75 -9.38 -3.09
N ALA A 152 6.85 -10.10 -3.22
CA ALA A 152 7.22 -11.07 -2.20
C ALA A 152 7.23 -10.26 -0.91
N ALA A 153 6.20 -10.44 -0.07
CA ALA A 153 6.02 -9.73 1.20
C ALA A 153 7.38 -9.76 1.86
N SER A 154 8.06 -8.64 1.74
CA SER A 154 9.48 -8.45 2.00
C SER A 154 10.19 -9.78 2.30
N GLU A 155 10.54 -10.57 1.28
CA GLU A 155 11.26 -11.84 1.57
C GLU A 155 12.53 -11.55 2.39
N ASP A 156 13.08 -10.34 2.23
CA ASP A 156 14.15 -9.80 3.05
C ASP A 156 13.70 -9.18 4.38
N GLU A 157 12.52 -8.55 4.56
CA GLU A 157 12.11 -8.06 5.90
C GLU A 157 11.41 -9.14 6.75
N GLY A 158 10.73 -10.11 6.16
CA GLY A 158 10.24 -11.31 6.85
C GLY A 158 11.40 -12.23 7.25
N ALA A 159 12.41 -12.39 6.37
CA ALA A 159 13.65 -13.06 6.74
C ALA A 159 14.49 -12.24 7.73
N THR A 160 14.56 -10.91 7.58
CA THR A 160 15.24 -10.02 8.54
C THR A 160 14.52 -10.00 9.86
N PHE A 161 13.19 -9.98 9.89
CA PHE A 161 12.38 -10.06 11.10
C PHE A 161 12.60 -11.40 11.78
N ALA A 162 12.48 -12.53 11.07
CA ALA A 162 12.78 -13.84 11.63
C ALA A 162 14.23 -13.95 12.14
N ALA A 163 15.21 -13.47 11.38
CA ALA A 163 16.61 -13.46 11.77
C ALA A 163 16.87 -12.56 12.99
N PHE A 164 16.20 -11.41 13.07
CA PHE A 164 16.28 -10.48 14.20
C PHE A 164 15.56 -11.02 15.43
N MET A 165 14.46 -11.73 15.28
CA MET A 165 13.82 -12.46 16.37
C MET A 165 14.76 -13.54 16.92
N ASP A 166 15.43 -14.31 16.04
CA ASP A 166 16.39 -15.34 16.43
C ASP A 166 17.66 -14.76 17.11
N LEU A 167 18.24 -13.72 16.52
CA LEU A 167 19.40 -13.02 17.08
C LEU A 167 19.02 -12.31 18.38
N GLY A 168 17.89 -11.63 18.40
CA GLY A 168 17.35 -10.91 19.53
C GLY A 168 17.07 -11.83 20.72
N ALA A 169 16.53 -13.03 20.50
CA ALA A 169 16.38 -14.05 21.55
C ALA A 169 17.73 -14.46 22.18
N ARG A 170 18.78 -14.63 21.35
CA ARG A 170 20.15 -14.93 21.82
C ARG A 170 20.77 -13.77 22.58
N VAL A 171 20.57 -12.53 22.12
CA VAL A 171 21.04 -11.34 22.85
C VAL A 171 20.27 -11.20 24.16
N TYR A 172 18.95 -11.35 24.14
CA TYR A 172 18.08 -11.26 25.31
C TYR A 172 18.47 -12.24 26.41
N SER A 173 18.63 -13.52 26.07
CA SER A 173 19.03 -14.55 27.02
C SER A 173 20.39 -14.28 27.68
N ARG A 174 21.35 -13.73 26.92
CA ARG A 174 22.70 -13.42 27.41
C ARG A 174 22.78 -12.14 28.24
N HIS A 175 22.04 -11.10 27.88
CA HIS A 175 22.23 -9.74 28.41
C HIS A 175 21.05 -9.24 29.26
N CYS A 176 19.83 -9.71 29.01
CA CYS A 176 18.61 -9.07 29.52
C CYS A 176 17.83 -9.97 30.50
N ALA A 177 17.76 -11.28 30.21
CA ALA A 177 16.92 -12.24 30.93
C ALA A 177 17.27 -12.34 32.42
N VAL A 178 18.54 -12.14 32.79
CA VAL A 178 18.98 -12.12 34.20
C VAL A 178 18.14 -11.16 35.05
N CYS A 179 17.75 -10.00 34.50
CA CYS A 179 16.92 -9.02 35.22
C CYS A 179 15.44 -9.14 34.86
N HIS A 180 15.14 -9.30 33.57
CA HIS A 180 13.77 -9.21 33.04
C HIS A 180 13.00 -10.55 33.07
N GLY A 181 13.67 -11.66 33.34
CA GLY A 181 13.13 -13.02 33.30
C GLY A 181 13.08 -13.59 31.89
N ASP A 182 13.17 -14.91 31.77
CA ASP A 182 13.19 -15.57 30.46
C ASP A 182 11.91 -15.33 29.65
N GLU A 183 10.79 -15.07 30.35
CA GLU A 183 9.49 -14.75 29.74
C GLU A 183 9.11 -13.26 29.90
N GLY A 184 10.09 -12.38 30.19
CA GLY A 184 9.79 -10.95 30.36
C GLY A 184 8.91 -10.64 31.58
N ASN A 185 8.73 -11.61 32.48
CA ASN A 185 7.80 -11.60 33.61
C ASN A 185 8.46 -11.26 34.97
N GLN A 186 9.66 -10.64 34.94
CA GLN A 186 10.56 -10.31 36.07
C GLN A 186 11.21 -11.52 36.75
N ALA A 187 12.54 -11.65 36.61
CA ALA A 187 13.29 -12.68 37.34
C ALA A 187 13.82 -12.27 38.71
N LEU A 188 14.18 -11.00 38.99
CA LEU A 188 15.02 -10.73 40.18
C LEU A 188 14.74 -9.48 41.04
N ALA A 189 13.88 -8.52 40.67
CA ALA A 189 13.62 -7.36 41.54
C ALA A 189 12.30 -6.63 41.26
N SER A 190 11.66 -6.13 42.32
CA SER A 190 10.47 -5.25 42.28
C SER A 190 10.65 -3.93 41.49
N HIS A 191 11.86 -3.66 41.00
CA HIS A 191 12.24 -2.44 40.28
C HIS A 191 12.49 -2.66 38.78
N THR A 192 12.37 -3.89 38.28
CA THR A 192 12.52 -4.20 36.85
C THR A 192 11.17 -4.11 36.14
N ALA A 193 11.12 -3.60 34.90
CA ALA A 193 9.88 -3.61 34.13
C ALA A 193 9.50 -5.05 33.72
N ILE A 194 8.24 -5.42 33.92
CA ILE A 194 7.61 -6.54 33.20
C ILE A 194 7.52 -6.11 31.74
N LEU A 195 8.09 -6.90 30.84
CA LEU A 195 8.14 -6.61 29.41
C LEU A 195 6.95 -7.25 28.66
N ASP A 196 6.40 -8.35 29.16
CA ASP A 196 5.19 -8.96 28.61
C ASP A 196 4.00 -7.97 28.65
N GLY A 197 3.44 -7.65 27.47
CA GLY A 197 2.35 -6.69 27.31
C GLY A 197 2.70 -5.26 27.73
N TYR A 198 3.98 -4.90 27.82
CA TYR A 198 4.40 -3.57 28.26
C TYR A 198 4.09 -2.52 27.20
N ARG A 199 2.94 -1.85 27.34
CA ARG A 199 2.41 -0.87 26.37
C ARG A 199 3.39 0.18 25.84
N ARG A 200 4.47 0.51 26.57
CA ARG A 200 5.48 1.48 26.13
C ARG A 200 6.51 0.91 25.16
N LEU A 201 6.48 -0.41 24.93
CA LEU A 201 7.24 -1.07 23.87
C LEU A 201 6.70 -0.75 22.49
N ASN A 202 5.56 -0.06 22.33
CA ASN A 202 5.09 0.40 21.03
C ASN A 202 6.00 1.49 20.41
N ASP A 203 6.74 2.23 21.24
CA ASP A 203 7.69 3.29 20.83
C ASP A 203 9.10 2.71 20.62
N ALA A 204 9.53 2.59 19.35
CA ALA A 204 10.77 1.91 18.96
C ALA A 204 11.99 2.69 19.43
N SER A 205 12.02 3.99 19.12
CA SER A 205 13.06 4.92 19.55
C SER A 205 13.23 4.95 21.06
N ARG A 206 12.14 4.89 21.85
CA ARG A 206 12.24 4.80 23.32
C ARG A 206 12.83 3.46 23.77
N THR A 207 12.46 2.37 23.12
CA THR A 207 12.95 1.03 23.42
C THR A 207 14.46 0.94 23.14
N VAL A 208 14.88 1.36 21.95
CA VAL A 208 16.29 1.48 21.56
C VAL A 208 17.05 2.37 22.53
N ARG A 209 16.52 3.55 22.89
CA ARG A 209 17.19 4.48 23.82
C ARG A 209 17.37 3.88 25.21
N ALA A 210 16.42 3.09 25.70
CA ALA A 210 16.56 2.39 26.98
C ALA A 210 17.63 1.29 26.93
N ILE A 211 17.76 0.58 25.81
CA ILE A 211 18.79 -0.45 25.60
C ILE A 211 20.18 0.20 25.48
N VAL A 212 20.31 1.21 24.61
CA VAL A 212 21.59 1.87 24.32
C VAL A 212 22.10 2.62 25.55
N ASN A 213 21.27 3.44 26.18
CA ASN A 213 21.70 4.38 27.24
C ASN A 213 21.37 3.92 28.66
N GLY A 214 20.63 2.82 28.82
CA GLY A 214 20.11 2.40 30.11
C GLY A 214 18.99 3.30 30.62
N ARG A 215 18.38 2.91 31.74
CA ARG A 215 17.34 3.70 32.41
C ARG A 215 17.17 3.29 33.88
N GLY A 216 17.43 4.23 34.79
CA GLY A 216 17.29 3.96 36.22
C GLY A 216 18.24 2.84 36.67
N TYR A 217 17.69 1.71 37.11
CA TYR A 217 18.47 0.52 37.48
C TYR A 217 18.87 -0.37 36.28
N MET A 218 18.28 -0.13 35.09
CA MET A 218 18.67 -0.83 33.87
C MET A 218 20.00 -0.26 33.37
N PRO A 219 21.09 -1.06 33.30
CA PRO A 219 22.37 -0.59 32.80
C PRO A 219 22.30 -0.29 31.29
N ALA A 220 23.21 0.56 30.82
CA ALA A 220 23.41 0.81 29.40
C ALA A 220 24.08 -0.41 28.75
N ALA A 221 23.49 -0.94 27.67
CA ALA A 221 24.05 -2.06 26.92
C ALA A 221 24.65 -1.62 25.57
N GLY A 222 24.47 -0.36 25.17
CA GLY A 222 24.87 0.12 23.83
C GLY A 222 26.36 0.03 23.54
N ALA A 223 27.24 0.10 24.56
CA ALA A 223 28.67 -0.05 24.36
C ALA A 223 29.09 -1.51 24.11
N ASP A 224 28.29 -2.47 24.57
CA ASP A 224 28.59 -3.90 24.54
C ASP A 224 27.87 -4.63 23.39
N LEU A 225 26.94 -3.96 22.70
CA LEU A 225 26.14 -4.49 21.61
C LEU A 225 26.41 -3.72 20.31
N THR A 226 26.44 -4.45 19.20
CA THR A 226 26.41 -3.88 17.84
C THR A 226 25.04 -3.26 17.52
N ASP A 227 24.95 -2.45 16.46
CA ASP A 227 23.68 -1.86 16.04
C ASP A 227 22.67 -2.92 15.61
N GLU A 228 23.16 -3.96 14.93
CA GLU A 228 22.36 -5.13 14.56
C GLU A 228 21.84 -5.87 15.81
N GLU A 229 22.68 -6.08 16.84
CA GLU A 229 22.23 -6.72 18.08
C GLU A 229 21.23 -5.85 18.88
N VAL A 230 21.38 -4.52 18.84
CA VAL A 230 20.42 -3.59 19.44
C VAL A 230 19.09 -3.64 18.69
N ALA A 231 19.11 -3.57 17.36
CA ALA A 231 17.91 -3.68 16.53
C ALA A 231 17.20 -5.02 16.74
N ALA A 232 17.97 -6.11 16.76
CA ALA A 232 17.46 -7.46 16.96
C ALA A 232 16.84 -7.65 18.35
N VAL A 233 17.51 -7.25 19.43
CA VAL A 233 16.95 -7.41 20.78
C VAL A 233 15.76 -6.48 21.04
N ALA A 234 15.76 -5.27 20.46
CA ALA A 234 14.61 -4.38 20.51
C ALA A 234 13.42 -4.98 19.76
N THR A 235 13.64 -5.53 18.56
CA THR A 235 12.64 -6.27 17.79
C THR A 235 12.09 -7.45 18.58
N PHE A 236 12.96 -8.28 19.16
CA PHE A 236 12.56 -9.44 19.95
C PHE A 236 11.65 -9.06 21.11
N VAL A 237 12.04 -8.09 21.95
CA VAL A 237 11.23 -7.69 23.12
C VAL A 237 9.89 -7.08 22.71
N ARG A 238 9.88 -6.33 21.60
CA ARG A 238 8.68 -5.69 21.03
C ARG A 238 7.68 -6.65 20.41
N ASN A 239 8.08 -7.89 20.12
CA ASN A 239 7.27 -8.89 19.42
C ASN A 239 7.26 -10.25 20.12
N SER A 240 7.67 -10.28 21.40
CA SER A 240 7.63 -11.48 22.23
C SER A 240 6.48 -11.40 23.24
N TRP A 241 6.02 -12.58 23.64
CA TRP A 241 4.94 -12.75 24.61
C TRP A 241 3.65 -12.07 24.10
N SER A 242 3.05 -11.17 24.86
CA SER A 242 1.83 -10.45 24.46
C SER A 242 2.10 -9.16 23.68
N ASN A 243 3.31 -8.96 23.17
CA ASN A 243 3.66 -7.77 22.37
C ASN A 243 3.68 -8.08 20.87
N ASP A 244 3.30 -7.09 20.06
CA ASP A 244 3.32 -7.13 18.59
C ASP A 244 3.44 -5.70 18.06
N HIS A 245 4.67 -5.25 17.80
CA HIS A 245 4.99 -3.86 17.50
C HIS A 245 5.93 -3.69 16.30
N GLY A 246 6.16 -4.75 15.52
CA GLY A 246 6.96 -4.72 14.29
C GLY A 246 8.47 -4.62 14.51
N LEU A 247 9.19 -4.67 13.39
CA LEU A 247 10.66 -4.61 13.30
C LEU A 247 11.20 -3.27 13.85
N VAL A 248 12.39 -3.31 14.42
CA VAL A 248 13.22 -2.11 14.64
C VAL A 248 14.33 -2.10 13.59
N SER A 249 14.41 -1.03 12.80
CA SER A 249 15.39 -0.91 11.72
C SER A 249 16.77 -0.47 12.23
N LEU A 250 17.81 -0.68 11.41
CA LEU A 250 19.16 -0.17 11.72
C LEU A 250 19.21 1.36 11.72
N GLU A 251 18.41 2.03 10.89
CA GLU A 251 18.29 3.49 10.86
C GLU A 251 17.72 4.03 12.18
N GLU A 252 16.72 3.36 12.75
CA GLU A 252 16.17 3.73 14.07
C GLU A 252 17.20 3.57 15.19
N VAL A 253 18.14 2.62 15.06
CA VAL A 253 19.25 2.47 16.01
C VAL A 253 20.29 3.57 15.83
N GLU A 254 20.66 3.87 14.58
CA GLU A 254 21.60 4.95 14.24
C GLU A 254 21.09 6.31 14.74
N ALA A 255 19.80 6.60 14.60
CA ALA A 255 19.19 7.85 15.07
C ALA A 255 19.26 8.08 16.60
N VAL A 256 19.57 7.04 17.38
CA VAL A 256 19.66 7.10 18.85
C VAL A 256 21.10 7.12 19.36
N ARG A 257 22.07 6.70 18.55
CA ARG A 257 23.50 6.70 18.88
C ARG A 257 24.19 8.02 18.54
#